data_AF-A0A926BA76-F1
#
_entry.id   AF-A0A926BA76-F1
#
_cell.length_a   1.000
_cell.length_b   1.000
_cell.length_c   1.000
_cell.angle_alpha   90.00
_cell.angle_beta   90.00
_cell.angle_gamma   90.00
#
_symmetry.space_group_name_H-M   'P 1'
#
loop_
_entity.id
_entity.type
_entity.pdbx_description
1 polymer ?
#
loop_
_entity_poly.entity_id
_entity_poly.type
_entity_poly.pdbx_seq_one_letter_code
_entity_poly.pdbx_strand_id
1 'polypeptide(L)'
;LADGSVPPGSVLHGVADTGVPFREVAGIIAERMGLGPAESRGANHFDWFAMFAGIDNPTTAVLTEQRTGWNPTRTDLLSDLRSPAYDDVFGGSHP
;
A
#
# COMPACT_ATOMS: atom_id res chain seq x y z
N LEU A 1 22.84 11.30 -15.43
CA LEU A 1 21.55 11.59 -16.09
C LEU A 1 21.08 12.92 -15.51
N ALA A 2 21.07 13.99 -16.31
CA ALA A 2 21.00 15.37 -15.80
C ALA A 2 19.92 16.23 -16.49
N ASP A 3 19.08 15.64 -17.34
CA ASP A 3 18.03 16.33 -18.11
C ASP A 3 16.60 15.91 -17.72
N GLY A 4 16.44 15.05 -16.70
CA GLY A 4 15.14 14.49 -16.31
C GLY A 4 14.54 13.53 -17.33
N SER A 5 15.27 13.16 -18.40
CA SER A 5 14.76 12.20 -19.37
C SER A 5 14.86 10.78 -18.80
N VAL A 6 13.73 10.08 -18.83
CA VAL A 6 13.64 8.65 -18.49
C VAL A 6 13.60 7.88 -19.82
N PRO A 7 14.65 7.13 -20.18
CA PRO A 7 14.66 6.37 -21.43
C PRO A 7 13.48 5.39 -21.52
N PRO A 8 12.89 5.16 -22.70
CA PRO A 8 11.93 4.09 -22.91
C PRO A 8 12.47 2.75 -22.43
N GLY A 9 11.64 1.97 -21.73
CA GLY A 9 12.04 0.70 -21.12
C GLY A 9 12.72 0.82 -19.76
N SER A 10 12.84 2.04 -19.19
CA SER A 10 13.32 2.20 -17.81
C SER A 10 12.36 1.54 -16.81
N VAL A 11 12.93 0.82 -15.84
CA VAL A 11 12.20 0.30 -14.68
C VAL A 11 12.29 1.33 -13.55
N LEU A 12 11.13 1.69 -13.00
CA LEU A 12 10.98 2.66 -11.92
C LEU A 12 10.17 2.03 -10.77
N HIS A 13 10.52 2.37 -9.54
CA HIS A 13 9.71 2.04 -8.37
C HIS A 13 8.84 3.24 -8.00
N GLY A 14 7.52 3.10 -8.16
CA GLY A 14 6.53 4.11 -7.81
C GLY A 14 5.99 3.91 -6.40
N VAL A 15 6.84 4.04 -5.39
CA VAL A 15 6.48 3.80 -3.99
C VAL A 15 6.59 5.10 -3.20
N ALA A 16 5.47 5.64 -2.75
CA ALA A 16 5.43 6.83 -1.89
C ALA A 16 5.67 6.46 -0.41
N ASP A 17 5.04 5.38 0.05
CA ASP A 17 5.16 4.91 1.43
C ASP A 17 6.04 3.66 1.49
N THR A 18 7.27 3.84 1.97
CA THR A 18 8.23 2.74 2.10
C THR A 18 7.93 1.92 3.36
N GLY A 19 7.78 0.60 3.20
CA GLY A 19 7.81 -0.33 4.32
C GLY A 19 6.58 -0.31 5.24
N VAL A 20 5.39 0.04 4.73
CA VAL A 20 4.15 -0.01 5.50
C VAL A 20 3.87 -1.45 5.99
N PRO A 21 3.76 -1.70 7.30
CA PRO A 21 3.54 -3.06 7.79
C PRO A 21 2.17 -3.59 7.38
N PHE A 22 2.15 -4.78 6.78
CA PHE A 22 0.90 -5.40 6.29
C PHE A 22 -0.15 -5.59 7.39
N ARG A 23 0.30 -5.84 8.63
CA ARG A 23 -0.57 -5.93 9.82
C ARG A 23 -1.35 -4.64 10.12
N GLU A 24 -0.78 -3.47 9.82
CA GLU A 24 -1.42 -2.18 10.10
C GLU A 24 -2.54 -1.91 9.09
N VAL A 25 -2.30 -2.25 7.82
CA VAL A 25 -3.34 -2.24 6.77
C VAL A 25 -4.49 -3.17 7.16
N ALA A 26 -4.19 -4.42 7.55
CA ALA A 26 -5.20 -5.38 7.99
C ALA A 26 -5.98 -4.89 9.22
N GLY A 27 -5.29 -4.26 10.18
CA GLY A 27 -5.91 -3.69 11.38
C GLY A 27 -6.91 -2.58 11.07
N ILE A 28 -6.56 -1.62 10.21
CA ILE A 28 -7.46 -0.53 9.80
C ILE A 28 -8.69 -1.10 9.08
N ILE A 29 -8.50 -2.04 8.17
CA ILE A 29 -9.61 -2.66 7.45
C ILE A 29 -10.55 -3.39 8.43
N ALA A 30 -10.00 -4.18 9.35
CA ALA A 30 -10.80 -4.88 10.35
C ALA A 30 -11.61 -3.91 11.22
N GLU A 31 -10.98 -2.84 11.71
CA GLU A 31 -11.64 -1.77 12.47
C GLU A 31 -12.79 -1.13 11.68
N ARG A 32 -12.55 -0.75 10.42
CA ARG A 32 -13.56 -0.10 9.58
C ARG A 32 -14.73 -1.02 9.22
N MET A 33 -14.49 -2.31 9.12
CA MET A 33 -15.54 -3.31 8.88
C MET A 33 -16.28 -3.73 10.16
N GLY A 34 -15.94 -3.16 11.32
CA GLY A 34 -16.52 -3.54 12.61
C GLY A 34 -16.15 -4.98 13.02
N LEU A 35 -15.03 -5.50 12.51
CA LEU A 35 -14.49 -6.79 12.85
C LEU A 35 -13.59 -6.68 14.10
N GLY A 36 -13.38 -7.82 14.76
CA GLY A 36 -12.41 -7.90 15.85
C GLY A 36 -10.97 -7.61 15.38
N PRO A 37 -10.01 -7.49 16.32
CA PRO A 37 -8.62 -7.22 15.97
C PRO A 37 -8.05 -8.25 15.01
N ALA A 38 -7.23 -7.81 14.05
CA ALA A 38 -6.53 -8.71 13.14
C ALA A 38 -5.62 -9.67 13.93
N GLU A 39 -5.82 -10.97 13.73
CA GLU A 39 -5.05 -12.02 14.40
C GLU A 39 -3.96 -12.58 13.49
N SER A 40 -2.85 -13.04 14.10
CA SER A 40 -1.82 -13.78 13.37
C SER A 40 -2.36 -15.12 12.89
N ARG A 41 -2.05 -15.47 11.64
CA ARG A 41 -2.48 -16.71 10.99
C ARG A 41 -1.32 -17.32 10.20
N GLY A 42 -1.26 -18.65 10.16
CA GLY A 42 -0.28 -19.38 9.35
C GLY A 42 -0.63 -19.33 7.85
N ALA A 43 0.34 -19.67 6.99
CA ALA A 43 0.20 -19.63 5.54
C ALA A 43 -1.06 -20.35 5.00
N ASN A 44 -1.42 -21.50 5.57
CA ASN A 44 -2.60 -22.28 5.17
C ASN A 44 -3.92 -21.51 5.29
N HIS A 45 -3.97 -20.46 6.12
CA HIS A 45 -5.15 -19.59 6.22
C HIS A 45 -5.36 -18.76 4.95
N PHE A 46 -4.28 -18.36 4.31
CA PHE A 46 -4.29 -17.44 3.17
C PHE A 46 -4.28 -18.16 1.82
N ASP A 47 -4.02 -19.47 1.78
CA ASP A 47 -4.02 -20.31 0.58
C ASP A 47 -3.20 -19.67 -0.57
N TRP A 48 -3.80 -19.40 -1.73
CA TRP A 48 -3.15 -18.77 -2.88
C TRP A 48 -2.54 -17.40 -2.57
N PHE A 49 -3.03 -16.71 -1.54
CA PHE A 49 -2.56 -15.39 -1.12
C PHE A 49 -1.40 -15.44 -0.12
N ALA A 50 -1.06 -16.62 0.41
CA ALA A 50 -0.05 -16.77 1.46
C ALA A 50 1.31 -16.18 1.08
N MET A 51 1.71 -16.32 -0.18
CA MET A 51 2.95 -15.73 -0.68
C MET A 51 2.89 -14.20 -0.57
N PHE A 52 1.81 -13.57 -1.03
CA PHE A 52 1.68 -12.11 -1.02
C PHE A 52 1.54 -11.54 0.40
N ALA A 53 0.77 -12.21 1.27
CA ALA A 53 0.64 -11.82 2.68
C ALA A 53 1.95 -11.93 3.47
N GLY A 54 2.85 -12.84 3.06
CA GLY A 54 4.12 -13.11 3.76
C GLY A 54 5.35 -12.45 3.14
N ILE A 55 5.26 -11.89 1.93
CA ILE A 55 6.39 -11.21 1.29
C ILE A 55 6.70 -9.91 2.05
N ASP A 56 7.89 -9.85 2.63
CA ASP A 56 8.48 -8.64 3.20
C ASP A 56 9.44 -8.02 2.17
N ASN A 57 8.91 -7.17 1.29
CA ASN A 57 9.64 -6.55 0.18
C ASN A 57 9.66 -5.01 0.29
N PRO A 58 10.36 -4.44 1.27
CA PRO A 58 10.48 -2.99 1.41
C PRO A 58 11.15 -2.40 0.16
N THR A 59 10.42 -1.53 -0.53
CA THR A 59 10.84 -0.90 -1.79
C THR A 59 10.87 0.61 -1.60
N THR A 60 11.78 1.31 -2.29
CA THR A 60 11.91 2.77 -2.23
C THR A 60 11.80 3.40 -3.61
N ALA A 61 11.42 4.69 -3.67
CA ALA A 61 11.38 5.47 -4.91
C ALA A 61 12.59 6.40 -5.11
N VAL A 62 13.63 6.34 -4.27
CA VAL A 62 14.76 7.30 -4.28
C VAL A 62 15.36 7.49 -5.69
N LEU A 63 15.60 6.38 -6.42
CA LEU A 63 16.12 6.46 -7.79
C LEU A 63 15.10 7.01 -8.79
N THR A 64 13.82 6.72 -8.58
CA THR A 64 12.73 7.28 -9.39
C THR A 64 12.70 8.80 -9.22
N GLU A 65 12.63 9.29 -7.99
CA GLU A 65 12.57 10.73 -7.67
C GLU A 65 13.79 11.47 -8.24
N GLN A 66 14.99 10.94 -8.04
CA GLN A 66 16.22 11.55 -8.59
C GLN A 66 16.24 11.60 -10.12
N ARG A 67 15.68 10.59 -10.80
CA ARG A 67 15.68 10.52 -12.27
C ARG A 67 14.57 11.33 -12.91
N THR A 68 13.41 11.40 -12.28
CA THR A 68 12.20 11.97 -12.88
C THR A 68 11.84 13.33 -12.31
N GLY A 69 12.40 13.71 -11.16
CA GLY A 69 11.93 14.85 -10.37
C GLY A 69 10.55 14.64 -9.74
N TRP A 70 10.00 13.41 -9.82
CA TRP A 70 8.73 13.08 -9.17
C TRP A 70 8.86 13.23 -7.65
N ASN A 71 7.84 13.83 -7.05
CA ASN A 71 7.71 13.97 -5.61
C ASN A 71 6.27 13.62 -5.22
N PRO A 72 6.03 12.55 -4.43
CA PRO A 72 4.70 12.22 -3.95
C PRO A 72 4.09 13.38 -3.13
N THR A 73 2.81 13.69 -3.38
CA THR A 73 2.10 14.82 -2.73
C THR A 73 0.81 14.42 -2.02
N ARG A 74 0.41 13.15 -2.15
CA ARG A 74 -0.78 12.61 -1.49
C ARG A 74 -0.43 12.16 -0.07
N THR A 75 -1.47 11.98 0.74
CA THR A 75 -1.32 11.44 2.09
C THR A 75 -0.81 10.00 2.04
N ASP A 76 -0.21 9.54 3.14
CA ASP A 76 0.24 8.15 3.28
C ASP A 76 -0.94 7.17 3.27
N LEU A 77 -0.67 5.92 2.90
CA LEU A 77 -1.63 4.83 2.78
C LEU A 77 -2.48 4.63 4.05
N LEU A 78 -1.87 4.70 5.23
CA LEU A 78 -2.59 4.42 6.48
C LEU A 78 -3.56 5.56 6.81
N SER A 79 -3.20 6.80 6.52
CA SER A 79 -4.10 7.95 6.61
C SER A 79 -5.21 7.88 5.57
N ASP A 80 -4.88 7.51 4.32
CA ASP A 80 -5.85 7.40 3.23
C ASP A 80 -6.90 6.30 3.50
N LEU A 81 -6.46 5.14 4.01
CA LEU A 81 -7.32 4.04 4.44
C LEU A 81 -8.22 4.39 5.62
N ARG A 82 -7.99 5.50 6.34
CA ARG A 82 -8.89 6.02 7.38
C ARG A 82 -9.77 7.15 6.88
N SER A 83 -9.55 7.62 5.65
CA SER A 83 -10.31 8.73 5.10
C SER A 83 -11.75 8.30 4.74
N PRO A 84 -12.69 9.26 4.70
CA PRO A 84 -14.05 9.02 4.24
C PRO A 84 -14.15 8.50 2.79
N ALA A 85 -13.07 8.60 2.00
CA ALA A 85 -13.06 8.15 0.60
C ALA A 85 -13.29 6.64 0.43
N TYR A 86 -13.19 5.85 1.51
CA TYR A 86 -13.46 4.42 1.52
C TYR A 86 -14.72 4.04 2.34
N ASP A 87 -15.56 5.00 2.73
CA ASP A 87 -16.77 4.70 3.51
C ASP A 87 -17.75 3.81 2.73
N ASP A 88 -17.85 3.98 1.40
CA ASP A 88 -18.66 3.14 0.53
C ASP A 88 -18.11 1.71 0.43
N VAL A 89 -16.78 1.56 0.40
CA VAL A 89 -16.09 0.26 0.40
C VAL A 89 -16.33 -0.52 1.70
N PHE A 90 -16.38 0.17 2.85
CA PHE A 90 -16.47 -0.47 4.17
C PHE A 90 -17.86 -0.42 4.83
N GLY A 91 -18.81 0.35 4.28
CA GLY A 91 -20.13 0.56 4.88
C GLY A 91 -21.26 0.92 3.90
N GLY A 92 -21.03 0.84 2.59
CA GLY A 92 -22.04 1.17 1.57
C GLY A 92 -23.14 0.13 1.45
N SER A 93 -24.18 0.23 2.30
CA SER A 93 -25.51 -0.24 1.91
C SER A 93 -26.01 0.68 0.79
N HIS A 94 -25.98 0.24 -0.47
CA HIS A 94 -26.84 0.86 -1.48
C HIS A 94 -28.32 0.65 -1.09
N PRO A 95 -29.22 1.61 -1.34
CA PRO A 95 -30.64 1.28 -1.50
C PRO A 95 -30.86 0.31 -2.67
#